data_AF-A0AA97E2N7-F1
#
_entry.id   AF-A0AA97E2N7-F1
#
_cell.length_a   1.000
_cell.length_b   1.000
_cell.length_c   1.000
_cell.angle_alpha   90.00
_cell.angle_beta   90.00
_cell.angle_gamma   90.00
#
_symmetry.space_group_name_H-M   'P 1'
#
loop_
_entity.id
_entity.type
_entity.pdbx_description
1 polymer ?
#
loop_
_entity_poly.entity_id
_entity_poly.type
_entity_poly.pdbx_seq_one_letter_code
_entity_poly.pdbx_strand_id
1 'polypeptide(L)'
;MSLRQLLFVSVFCLVVTSPVQADQGSNDRLLIHEMRSLASSICANVLVFYNQNGSPFVEQNRQSYQQSLVKLEGLSSQLNRPVITEHVRTLVASVDDTSELPQSGAALRATAPGFTLWLLPVVESHYQLQSDLDALYKETEPNADGKADVGLHTLSQRLSELMVGYQVAAFSRLGAEQWVMAEEAVNEHDQEVLTLFERLTGDHPDISPALERSHRYYTFTRPLLLNQTGNWAPNAVERFLALALGELNHLSVE
;
A
#
# COMPACT_ATOMS: atom_id res chain seq x y z
N MET A 1 71.06 17.96 14.65
CA MET A 1 69.70 18.54 14.79
C MET A 1 69.74 20.01 14.43
N SER A 2 68.93 20.39 13.43
CA SER A 2 68.35 21.74 13.22
C SER A 2 67.37 21.57 12.05
N LEU A 3 66.20 20.95 12.29
CA LEU A 3 64.95 21.59 12.68
C LEU A 3 64.40 22.58 11.63
N ARG A 4 64.29 22.18 10.34
CA ARG A 4 63.67 23.03 9.31
C ARG A 4 63.07 22.34 8.07
N GLN A 5 62.69 21.06 8.15
CA GLN A 5 62.09 20.33 7.01
C GLN A 5 60.93 19.40 7.38
N LEU A 6 60.14 19.74 8.40
CA LEU A 6 58.95 19.01 8.79
C LEU A 6 57.80 20.00 8.91
N LEU A 7 57.03 20.20 7.84
CA LEU A 7 55.66 20.74 7.82
C LEU A 7 55.27 21.05 6.38
N PHE A 8 54.92 20.05 5.58
CA PHE A 8 54.06 20.17 4.40
C PHE A 8 53.64 18.77 3.93
N VAL A 9 52.87 18.08 4.76
CA VAL A 9 51.97 17.01 4.29
C VAL A 9 50.61 17.31 4.92
N SER A 10 49.96 18.35 4.37
CA SER A 10 48.57 18.65 4.65
C SER A 10 47.71 17.50 4.11
N VAL A 11 47.10 16.77 5.03
CA VAL A 11 45.68 16.38 5.03
C VAL A 11 45.05 16.35 3.63
N PHE A 12 45.17 15.22 2.94
CA PHE A 12 44.27 14.88 1.84
C PHE A 12 43.12 14.05 2.42
N CYS A 13 42.24 14.73 3.15
CA CYS A 13 40.88 14.24 3.37
C CYS A 13 40.11 14.44 2.08
N LEU A 14 39.92 13.37 1.32
CA LEU A 14 38.76 13.22 0.46
C LEU A 14 38.34 11.76 0.51
N VAL A 15 37.55 11.49 1.54
CA VAL A 15 36.69 10.32 1.65
C VAL A 15 35.81 10.32 0.40
N VAL A 16 36.16 9.47 -0.56
CA VAL A 16 35.26 9.08 -1.64
C VAL A 16 34.28 8.08 -1.03
N THR A 17 33.20 8.56 -0.43
CA THR A 17 32.06 7.72 -0.05
C THR A 17 31.27 7.37 -1.31
N SER A 18 31.61 6.20 -1.85
CA SER A 18 30.75 5.21 -2.53
C SER A 18 29.40 5.69 -3.11
N PRO A 19 29.30 5.90 -4.45
CA PRO A 19 28.01 6.03 -5.13
C PRO A 19 27.17 4.73 -5.13
N VAL A 20 27.76 3.57 -4.78
CA VAL A 20 27.12 2.24 -4.83
C VAL A 20 26.03 2.05 -3.77
N GLN A 21 26.12 2.71 -2.61
CA GLN A 21 25.14 2.54 -1.52
C GLN A 21 23.88 3.40 -1.73
N ALA A 22 24.01 4.56 -2.37
CA ALA A 22 22.87 5.44 -2.67
C ALA A 22 21.97 4.83 -3.77
N ASP A 23 22.57 4.21 -4.79
CA ASP A 23 21.85 3.58 -5.89
C ASP A 23 21.05 2.34 -5.43
N GLN A 24 21.62 1.53 -4.54
CA GLN A 24 20.92 0.39 -3.93
C GLN A 24 19.78 0.82 -2.99
N GLY A 25 19.97 1.84 -2.15
CA GLY A 25 18.94 2.35 -1.25
C GLY A 25 17.71 2.91 -1.99
N SER A 26 17.93 3.60 -3.11
CA SER A 26 16.85 4.10 -3.97
C SER A 26 15.99 2.97 -4.55
N ASN A 27 16.65 1.91 -5.04
CA ASN A 27 15.98 0.78 -5.65
C ASN A 27 15.18 -0.02 -4.60
N ASP A 28 15.76 -0.23 -3.40
CA ASP A 28 15.06 -0.89 -2.29
C ASP A 28 13.81 -0.10 -1.86
N ARG A 29 13.91 1.23 -1.74
CA ARG A 29 12.78 2.09 -1.33
C ARG A 29 11.61 1.98 -2.32
N LEU A 30 11.90 1.95 -3.62
CA LEU A 30 10.88 1.77 -4.66
C LEU A 30 10.25 0.37 -4.59
N LEU A 31 11.07 -0.68 -4.47
CA LEU A 31 10.59 -2.05 -4.31
C LEU A 31 9.66 -2.18 -3.10
N ILE A 32 10.05 -1.60 -1.95
CA ILE A 32 9.25 -1.63 -0.73
C ILE A 32 7.91 -0.91 -0.95
N HIS A 33 7.91 0.27 -1.58
CA HIS A 33 6.68 1.00 -1.90
C HIS A 33 5.73 0.16 -2.78
N GLU A 34 6.27 -0.46 -3.82
CA GLU A 34 5.50 -1.32 -4.71
C GLU A 34 4.90 -2.53 -3.97
N MET A 35 5.68 -3.15 -3.08
CA MET A 35 5.18 -4.25 -2.23
C MET A 35 4.04 -3.81 -1.29
N ARG A 36 4.10 -2.61 -0.70
CA ARG A 36 3.03 -2.03 0.13
C ARG A 36 1.73 -1.87 -0.67
N SER A 37 1.84 -1.32 -1.88
CA SER A 37 0.69 -1.15 -2.77
C SER A 37 0.10 -2.49 -3.22
N LEU A 38 0.94 -3.48 -3.53
CA LEU A 38 0.48 -4.82 -3.92
C LEU A 38 -0.21 -5.54 -2.76
N ALA A 39 0.37 -5.51 -1.55
CA ALA A 39 -0.23 -6.12 -0.36
C ALA A 39 -1.63 -5.54 -0.08
N SER A 40 -1.77 -4.21 -0.18
CA SER A 40 -3.06 -3.53 -0.02
C SER A 40 -4.07 -3.90 -1.12
N SER A 41 -3.61 -3.96 -2.37
CA SER A 41 -4.44 -4.37 -3.51
C SER A 41 -4.96 -5.81 -3.37
N ILE A 42 -4.10 -6.74 -2.94
CA ILE A 42 -4.46 -8.15 -2.68
C ILE A 42 -5.56 -8.22 -1.62
N CYS A 43 -5.31 -7.61 -0.46
CA CYS A 43 -6.26 -7.63 0.65
C CYS A 43 -7.62 -7.05 0.22
N ALA A 44 -7.62 -5.87 -0.39
CA ALA A 44 -8.85 -5.23 -0.87
C ALA A 44 -9.60 -6.09 -1.90
N ASN A 45 -8.91 -6.65 -2.89
CA ASN A 45 -9.54 -7.44 -3.94
C ASN A 45 -10.09 -8.80 -3.43
N VAL A 46 -9.40 -9.46 -2.50
CA VAL A 46 -9.91 -10.68 -1.85
C VAL A 46 -11.18 -10.36 -1.05
N LEU A 47 -11.15 -9.29 -0.25
CA LEU A 47 -12.29 -8.84 0.54
C LEU A 47 -13.48 -8.45 -0.34
N VAL A 48 -13.27 -7.72 -1.44
CA VAL A 48 -14.33 -7.36 -2.41
C VAL A 48 -14.93 -8.61 -3.05
N PHE A 49 -14.10 -9.57 -3.46
CA PHE A 49 -14.54 -10.80 -4.12
C PHE A 49 -15.51 -11.61 -3.24
N TYR A 50 -15.27 -11.66 -1.94
CA TYR A 50 -16.11 -12.39 -0.99
C TYR A 50 -17.15 -11.54 -0.24
N ASN A 51 -17.21 -10.23 -0.49
CA ASN A 51 -18.04 -9.32 0.31
C ASN A 51 -19.54 -9.66 0.24
N GLN A 52 -20.27 -9.55 1.35
CA GLN A 52 -21.74 -9.66 1.38
C GLN A 52 -22.43 -8.47 0.73
N ASN A 53 -21.77 -7.31 0.70
CA ASN A 53 -22.25 -6.06 0.12
C ASN A 53 -21.72 -5.90 -1.31
N GLY A 54 -22.57 -5.43 -2.24
CA GLY A 54 -22.22 -5.24 -3.64
C GLY A 54 -22.29 -6.51 -4.50
N SER A 55 -21.43 -6.57 -5.53
CA SER A 55 -21.33 -7.68 -6.47
C SER A 55 -20.19 -8.62 -6.06
N PRO A 56 -20.47 -9.74 -5.38
CA PRO A 56 -19.44 -10.72 -5.03
C PRO A 56 -19.00 -11.50 -6.28
N PHE A 57 -17.88 -12.20 -6.17
CA PHE A 57 -17.38 -13.15 -7.17
C PHE A 57 -17.12 -12.52 -8.55
N VAL A 58 -16.85 -11.22 -8.60
CA VAL A 58 -16.45 -10.53 -9.82
C VAL A 58 -15.07 -11.03 -10.22
N GLU A 59 -15.03 -11.70 -11.38
CA GLU A 59 -13.83 -12.36 -11.91
C GLU A 59 -12.60 -11.44 -11.96
N GLN A 60 -12.83 -10.17 -12.29
CA GLN A 60 -11.77 -9.17 -12.36
C GLN A 60 -11.03 -9.03 -11.02
N ASN A 61 -11.73 -9.03 -9.88
CA ASN A 61 -11.07 -8.93 -8.58
C ASN A 61 -10.21 -10.17 -8.29
N ARG A 62 -10.67 -11.37 -8.70
CA ARG A 62 -9.87 -12.59 -8.61
C ARG A 62 -8.57 -12.51 -9.40
N GLN A 63 -8.68 -12.09 -10.66
CA GLN A 63 -7.52 -11.94 -11.53
C GLN A 63 -6.55 -10.89 -10.96
N SER A 64 -7.07 -9.77 -10.46
CA SER A 64 -6.26 -8.71 -9.86
C SER A 64 -5.46 -9.18 -8.64
N TYR A 65 -6.07 -9.88 -7.68
CA TYR A 65 -5.31 -10.36 -6.52
C TYR A 65 -4.33 -11.49 -6.89
N GLN A 66 -4.68 -12.38 -7.82
CA GLN A 66 -3.79 -13.46 -8.27
C GLN A 66 -2.54 -12.91 -8.98
N GLN A 67 -2.70 -11.93 -9.86
CA GLN A 67 -1.57 -11.28 -10.53
C GLN A 67 -0.71 -10.51 -9.53
N SER A 68 -1.34 -9.84 -8.57
CA SER A 68 -0.63 -9.08 -7.54
C SER A 68 0.17 -9.99 -6.60
N LEU A 69 -0.33 -11.18 -6.26
CA LEU A 69 0.39 -12.18 -5.46
C LEU A 69 1.67 -12.63 -6.15
N VAL A 70 1.59 -13.07 -7.42
CA VAL A 70 2.75 -13.50 -8.20
C VAL A 70 3.82 -12.41 -8.25
N LYS A 71 3.40 -11.16 -8.45
CA LYS A 71 4.31 -10.02 -8.46
C LYS A 71 4.94 -9.78 -7.08
N LEU A 72 4.14 -9.79 -6.02
CA LEU A 72 4.61 -9.59 -4.64
C LEU A 72 5.63 -10.65 -4.22
N GLU A 73 5.41 -11.92 -4.56
CA GLU A 73 6.37 -13.01 -4.33
C GLU A 73 7.70 -12.76 -5.05
N GLY A 74 7.63 -12.34 -6.32
CA GLY A 74 8.79 -11.97 -7.12
C GLY A 74 9.59 -10.82 -6.51
N LEU A 75 8.92 -9.75 -6.07
CA LEU A 75 9.57 -8.60 -5.42
C LEU A 75 10.17 -8.98 -4.06
N SER A 76 9.48 -9.80 -3.27
CA SER A 76 9.99 -10.25 -1.97
C SER A 76 11.30 -11.03 -2.08
N SER A 77 11.46 -11.78 -3.17
CA SER A 77 12.69 -12.52 -3.48
C SER A 77 13.83 -11.58 -3.87
N GLN A 78 13.52 -10.48 -4.56
CA GLN A 78 14.50 -9.46 -4.97
C GLN A 78 15.00 -8.63 -3.79
N LEU A 79 14.10 -8.23 -2.88
CA LEU A 79 14.43 -7.44 -1.69
C LEU A 79 15.39 -8.18 -0.73
N ASN A 80 15.46 -9.51 -0.83
CA ASN A 80 16.38 -10.37 -0.05
C ASN A 80 16.31 -10.11 1.47
N ARG A 81 15.08 -10.01 1.99
CA ARG A 81 14.77 -9.84 3.42
C ARG A 81 13.95 -11.04 3.90
N PRO A 82 14.56 -12.02 4.60
CA PRO A 82 13.90 -13.27 4.96
C PRO A 82 12.59 -13.11 5.72
N VAL A 83 12.52 -12.12 6.63
CA VAL A 83 11.30 -11.81 7.40
C VAL A 83 10.17 -11.37 6.48
N ILE A 84 10.44 -10.47 5.53
CA ILE A 84 9.45 -10.02 4.54
C ILE A 84 9.01 -11.18 3.65
N THR A 85 9.94 -12.01 3.18
CA THR A 85 9.61 -13.20 2.38
C THR A 85 8.69 -14.17 3.14
N GLU A 86 8.89 -14.32 4.46
CA GLU A 86 8.01 -15.16 5.29
C GLU A 86 6.61 -14.57 5.43
N HIS A 87 6.49 -13.26 5.66
CA HIS A 87 5.20 -12.58 5.74
C HIS A 87 4.45 -12.63 4.40
N VAL A 88 5.16 -12.51 3.27
CA VAL A 88 4.57 -12.70 1.94
C VAL A 88 4.06 -14.13 1.77
N ARG A 89 4.84 -15.16 2.15
CA ARG A 89 4.38 -16.55 2.10
C ARG A 89 3.14 -16.79 2.96
N THR A 90 3.08 -16.18 4.14
CA THR A 90 1.93 -16.27 5.06
C THR A 90 0.68 -15.65 4.44
N LEU A 91 0.82 -14.48 3.80
CA LEU A 91 -0.28 -13.84 3.07
C LEU A 91 -0.75 -14.72 1.90
N VAL A 92 0.16 -15.27 1.09
CA VAL A 92 -0.16 -16.18 -0.02
C VAL A 92 -0.97 -17.38 0.48
N ALA A 93 -0.47 -18.06 1.51
CA ALA A 93 -1.17 -19.21 2.09
C ALA A 93 -2.58 -18.84 2.60
N SER A 94 -2.70 -17.69 3.28
CA SER A 94 -4.00 -17.21 3.77
C SER A 94 -4.99 -16.93 2.63
N VAL A 95 -4.51 -16.44 1.48
CA VAL A 95 -5.36 -16.22 0.30
C VAL A 95 -5.74 -17.54 -0.36
N ASP A 96 -4.80 -18.47 -0.52
CA ASP A 96 -5.07 -19.79 -1.10
C ASP A 96 -6.13 -20.57 -0.31
N ASP A 97 -6.04 -20.49 1.02
CA ASP A 97 -7.00 -21.07 1.96
C ASP A 97 -8.43 -20.51 1.80
N THR A 98 -8.60 -19.31 1.21
CA THR A 98 -9.95 -18.79 0.89
C THR A 98 -10.67 -19.60 -0.19
N SER A 99 -9.97 -20.47 -0.93
CA SER A 99 -10.60 -21.37 -1.91
C SER A 99 -11.60 -22.35 -1.29
N GLU A 100 -11.55 -22.56 0.03
CA GLU A 100 -12.51 -23.33 0.81
C GLU A 100 -13.87 -22.62 0.96
N LEU A 101 -13.95 -21.33 0.63
CA LEU A 101 -15.20 -20.56 0.73
C LEU A 101 -16.13 -20.84 -0.46
N PRO A 102 -17.40 -21.18 -0.19
CA PRO A 102 -18.36 -21.43 -1.26
C PRO A 102 -18.79 -20.13 -1.93
N GLN A 103 -18.90 -20.16 -3.26
CA GLN A 103 -19.72 -19.18 -3.97
C GLN A 103 -21.18 -19.32 -3.53
N SER A 104 -21.70 -18.29 -2.87
CA SER A 104 -22.94 -18.38 -2.09
C SER A 104 -23.71 -17.07 -2.09
N GLY A 105 -24.94 -17.06 -1.57
CA GLY A 105 -25.75 -15.83 -1.43
C GLY A 105 -25.32 -14.97 -0.24
N ALA A 106 -25.67 -13.67 -0.26
CA ALA A 106 -25.23 -12.69 0.73
C ALA A 106 -25.57 -13.07 2.19
N ALA A 107 -26.74 -13.69 2.42
CA ALA A 107 -27.14 -14.14 3.76
C ALA A 107 -26.16 -15.16 4.36
N LEU A 108 -25.68 -16.13 3.56
CA LEU A 108 -24.71 -17.10 4.04
C LEU A 108 -23.38 -16.43 4.37
N ARG A 109 -22.88 -15.55 3.49
CA ARG A 109 -21.62 -14.82 3.70
C ARG A 109 -21.64 -13.96 4.96
N ALA A 110 -22.78 -13.35 5.28
CA ALA A 110 -22.93 -12.49 6.45
C ALA A 110 -22.98 -13.24 7.79
N THR A 111 -23.26 -14.55 7.80
CA THR A 111 -23.51 -15.30 9.04
C THR A 111 -22.70 -16.58 9.19
N ALA A 112 -22.14 -17.13 8.11
CA ALA A 112 -21.41 -18.39 8.15
C ALA A 112 -20.03 -18.17 8.79
N PRO A 113 -19.69 -18.91 9.87
CA PRO A 113 -18.39 -18.77 10.53
C PRO A 113 -17.19 -19.01 9.61
N GLY A 114 -17.36 -19.79 8.54
CA GLY A 114 -16.32 -20.03 7.55
C GLY A 114 -15.77 -18.75 6.92
N PHE A 115 -16.60 -17.73 6.69
CA PHE A 115 -16.13 -16.45 6.12
C PHE A 115 -15.18 -15.73 7.07
N THR A 116 -15.49 -15.69 8.36
CA THR A 116 -14.56 -15.21 9.40
C THR A 116 -13.28 -16.05 9.42
N LEU A 117 -13.42 -17.38 9.50
CA LEU A 117 -12.31 -18.32 9.64
C LEU A 117 -11.26 -18.17 8.53
N TRP A 118 -11.71 -17.95 7.29
CA TRP A 118 -10.83 -17.94 6.13
C TRP A 118 -10.44 -16.54 5.64
N LEU A 119 -11.26 -15.50 5.89
CA LEU A 119 -10.92 -14.13 5.45
C LEU A 119 -10.16 -13.34 6.52
N LEU A 120 -10.36 -13.62 7.81
CA LEU A 120 -9.63 -12.93 8.87
C LEU A 120 -8.11 -13.11 8.77
N PRO A 121 -7.56 -14.32 8.48
CA PRO A 121 -6.12 -14.49 8.28
C PRO A 121 -5.54 -13.66 7.13
N VAL A 122 -6.32 -13.36 6.09
CA VAL A 122 -5.89 -12.47 5.00
C VAL A 122 -5.69 -11.05 5.50
N VAL A 123 -6.60 -10.57 6.35
CA VAL A 123 -6.49 -9.25 6.98
C VAL A 123 -5.29 -9.20 7.93
N GLU A 124 -5.16 -10.19 8.82
CA GLU A 124 -4.06 -10.27 9.78
C GLU A 124 -2.69 -10.29 9.11
N SER A 125 -2.51 -11.17 8.12
CA SER A 125 -1.26 -11.30 7.39
C SER A 125 -0.93 -10.04 6.58
N HIS A 126 -1.94 -9.38 5.99
CA HIS A 126 -1.76 -8.09 5.34
C HIS A 126 -1.25 -7.02 6.32
N TYR A 127 -1.92 -6.83 7.47
CA TYR A 127 -1.51 -5.80 8.42
C TYR A 127 -0.12 -6.05 9.03
N GLN A 128 0.23 -7.31 9.26
CA GLN A 128 1.59 -7.67 9.71
C GLN A 128 2.63 -7.32 8.64
N LEU A 129 2.43 -7.76 7.40
CA LEU A 129 3.33 -7.46 6.29
C LEU A 129 3.44 -5.93 6.08
N GLN A 130 2.32 -5.21 6.14
CA GLN A 130 2.29 -3.77 5.96
C GLN A 130 3.08 -3.04 7.05
N SER A 131 2.95 -3.45 8.31
CA SER A 131 3.72 -2.88 9.43
C SER A 131 5.23 -3.00 9.22
N ASP A 132 5.70 -4.17 8.78
CA ASP A 132 7.13 -4.41 8.57
C ASP A 132 7.66 -3.70 7.32
N LEU A 133 6.87 -3.62 6.25
CA LEU A 133 7.21 -2.81 5.07
C LEU A 133 7.24 -1.32 5.40
N ASP A 134 6.32 -0.82 6.22
CA ASP A 134 6.30 0.57 6.68
C ASP A 134 7.54 0.92 7.50
N ALA A 135 7.97 0.02 8.40
CA ALA A 135 9.20 0.18 9.16
C ALA A 135 10.41 0.23 8.23
N LEU A 136 10.53 -0.74 7.31
CA LEU A 136 11.65 -0.81 6.36
C LEU A 136 11.69 0.40 5.41
N TYR A 137 10.52 0.88 4.97
CA TYR A 137 10.40 2.07 4.14
C TYR A 137 10.91 3.33 4.86
N LYS A 138 10.69 3.44 6.18
CA LYS A 138 11.19 4.56 7.00
C LYS A 138 12.70 4.47 7.22
N GLU A 139 13.24 3.26 7.35
CA GLU A 139 14.69 3.02 7.53
C GLU A 139 15.52 3.31 6.27
N THR A 140 14.90 3.22 5.09
CA THR A 140 15.60 3.44 3.82
C THR A 140 15.67 4.93 3.51
N GLU A 141 16.85 5.56 3.53
CA GLU A 141 16.96 7.01 3.28
C GLU A 141 16.47 7.40 1.87
N PRO A 142 15.72 8.50 1.71
CA PRO A 142 15.42 9.04 0.40
C PRO A 142 16.68 9.65 -0.24
N ASN A 143 16.85 9.47 -1.55
CA ASN A 143 17.91 10.14 -2.29
C ASN A 143 17.76 11.67 -2.24
N ALA A 144 18.88 12.39 -2.44
CA ALA A 144 18.94 13.85 -2.32
C ALA A 144 17.94 14.61 -3.22
N ASP A 145 17.49 14.00 -4.32
CA ASP A 145 16.53 14.57 -5.29
C ASP A 145 15.07 14.03 -5.11
N GLY A 146 14.84 13.05 -4.22
CA GLY A 146 13.62 12.23 -4.18
C GLY A 146 12.43 12.78 -3.38
N LYS A 147 12.28 14.10 -3.21
CA LYS A 147 11.15 14.66 -2.41
C LYS A 147 9.79 14.42 -3.06
N ALA A 148 9.72 14.48 -4.39
CA ALA A 148 8.52 14.17 -5.16
C ALA A 148 8.06 12.73 -4.90
N ASP A 149 8.99 11.78 -5.00
CA ASP A 149 8.76 10.35 -4.78
C ASP A 149 8.26 10.06 -3.37
N VAL A 150 8.85 10.71 -2.36
CA VAL A 150 8.39 10.55 -0.97
C VAL A 150 6.94 11.04 -0.81
N GLY A 151 6.59 12.16 -1.43
CA GLY A 151 5.23 12.69 -1.39
C GLY A 151 4.22 11.79 -2.12
N LEU A 152 4.56 11.32 -3.32
CA LEU A 152 3.75 10.39 -4.11
C LEU A 152 3.55 9.05 -3.39
N HIS A 153 4.62 8.46 -2.85
CA HIS A 153 4.55 7.23 -2.07
C HIS A 153 3.68 7.40 -0.83
N THR A 154 3.79 8.55 -0.13
CA THR A 154 2.95 8.84 1.04
C THR A 154 1.49 8.94 0.64
N LEU A 155 1.16 9.66 -0.43
CA LEU A 155 -0.21 9.78 -0.92
C LEU A 155 -0.80 8.43 -1.35
N SER A 156 -0.04 7.64 -2.10
CA SER A 156 -0.43 6.28 -2.49
C SER A 156 -0.66 5.38 -1.28
N GLN A 157 0.17 5.48 -0.25
CA GLN A 157 -0.03 4.75 0.99
C GLN A 157 -1.34 5.14 1.67
N ARG A 158 -1.62 6.44 1.83
CA ARG A 158 -2.85 6.91 2.48
C ARG A 158 -4.12 6.46 1.76
N LEU A 159 -4.11 6.49 0.43
CA LEU A 159 -5.21 5.96 -0.36
C LEU A 159 -5.36 4.43 -0.21
N SER A 160 -4.24 3.70 -0.10
CA SER A 160 -4.26 2.25 0.13
C SER A 160 -4.86 1.91 1.50
N GLU A 161 -4.48 2.65 2.55
CA GLU A 161 -5.01 2.49 3.90
C GLU A 161 -6.52 2.75 3.95
N LEU A 162 -6.99 3.85 3.33
CA LEU A 162 -8.42 4.15 3.21
C LEU A 162 -9.18 3.06 2.43
N MET A 163 -8.58 2.55 1.35
CA MET A 163 -9.17 1.47 0.56
C MET A 163 -9.36 0.21 1.39
N VAL A 164 -8.29 -0.30 2.02
CA VAL A 164 -8.35 -1.53 2.83
C VAL A 164 -9.28 -1.34 4.02
N GLY A 165 -9.17 -0.23 4.75
CA GLY A 165 -10.02 0.08 5.89
C GLY A 165 -11.51 0.05 5.53
N TYR A 166 -11.87 0.64 4.38
CA TYR A 166 -13.24 0.58 3.87
C TYR A 166 -13.70 -0.84 3.56
N GLN A 167 -12.85 -1.66 2.92
CA GLN A 167 -13.20 -3.04 2.59
C GLN A 167 -13.39 -3.91 3.83
N VAL A 168 -12.56 -3.73 4.87
CA VAL A 168 -12.71 -4.42 6.16
C VAL A 168 -14.01 -3.99 6.85
N ALA A 169 -14.27 -2.68 6.92
CA ALA A 169 -15.47 -2.12 7.56
C ALA A 169 -16.77 -2.54 6.85
N ALA A 170 -16.71 -2.82 5.54
CA ALA A 170 -17.84 -3.31 4.78
C ALA A 170 -18.30 -4.72 5.18
N PHE A 171 -17.56 -5.47 6.02
CA PHE A 171 -18.04 -6.74 6.57
C PHE A 171 -18.76 -6.53 7.91
N SER A 172 -19.98 -7.07 8.01
CA SER A 172 -20.76 -7.03 9.25
C SER A 172 -20.21 -7.91 10.38
N ARG A 173 -19.49 -9.00 10.04
CA ARG A 173 -19.03 -10.04 10.99
C ARG A 173 -17.74 -10.71 10.50
N LEU A 174 -16.67 -9.95 10.39
CA LEU A 174 -15.36 -10.48 10.02
C LEU A 174 -14.49 -10.84 11.24
N GLY A 175 -14.82 -10.36 12.44
CA GLY A 175 -13.92 -10.47 13.59
C GLY A 175 -12.68 -9.58 13.46
N ALA A 176 -12.76 -8.57 12.60
CA ALA A 176 -11.67 -7.67 12.25
C ALA A 176 -11.81 -6.26 12.85
N GLU A 177 -12.59 -6.12 13.93
CA GLU A 177 -12.98 -4.82 14.50
C GLU A 177 -11.77 -3.99 14.93
N GLN A 178 -10.66 -4.63 15.33
CA GLN A 178 -9.43 -3.92 15.71
C GLN A 178 -8.68 -3.28 14.53
N TRP A 179 -8.98 -3.67 13.29
CA TRP A 179 -8.41 -3.08 12.08
C TRP A 179 -9.36 -2.11 11.37
N VAL A 180 -10.61 -2.02 11.82
CA VAL A 180 -11.55 -1.02 11.31
C VAL A 180 -11.10 0.35 11.80
N MET A 181 -10.86 1.27 10.86
CA MET A 181 -10.53 2.65 11.19
C MET A 181 -11.71 3.33 11.89
N ALA A 182 -11.45 3.98 13.01
CA ALA A 182 -12.44 4.85 13.66
C ALA A 182 -12.80 6.03 12.74
N GLU A 183 -14.00 6.59 12.90
CA GLU A 183 -14.49 7.71 12.08
C GLU A 183 -13.54 8.90 12.11
N GLU A 184 -12.99 9.23 13.27
CA GLU A 184 -12.00 10.31 13.43
C GLU A 184 -10.74 10.03 12.63
N ALA A 185 -10.25 8.79 12.64
CA ALA A 185 -9.05 8.39 11.88
C ALA A 185 -9.31 8.42 10.37
N VAL A 186 -10.50 8.04 9.91
CA VAL A 186 -10.89 8.16 8.50
C VAL A 186 -10.91 9.63 8.07
N ASN A 187 -11.49 10.52 8.88
CA ASN A 187 -11.50 11.96 8.62
C ASN A 187 -10.09 12.57 8.62
N GLU A 188 -9.21 12.13 9.53
CA GLU A 188 -7.81 12.58 9.56
C GLU A 188 -7.06 12.17 8.28
N HIS A 189 -7.17 10.90 7.87
CA HIS A 189 -6.54 10.40 6.64
C HIS A 189 -7.07 11.14 5.40
N ASP A 190 -8.38 11.44 5.39
CA ASP A 190 -9.00 12.22 4.32
C ASP A 190 -8.39 13.62 4.18
N GLN A 191 -8.22 14.34 5.29
CA GLN A 191 -7.61 15.66 5.26
C GLN A 191 -6.13 15.61 4.86
N GLU A 192 -5.39 14.59 5.31
CA GLU A 192 -4.01 14.37 4.87
C GLU A 192 -3.93 14.14 3.36
N VAL A 193 -4.81 13.30 2.79
CA VAL A 193 -4.85 13.02 1.35
C VAL A 193 -5.11 14.30 0.55
N LEU A 194 -6.09 15.11 0.95
CA LEU A 194 -6.40 16.38 0.27
C LEU A 194 -5.21 17.35 0.33
N THR A 195 -4.57 17.46 1.49
CA THR A 195 -3.38 18.31 1.68
C THR A 195 -2.21 17.84 0.81
N LEU A 196 -2.01 16.53 0.70
CA LEU A 196 -0.97 15.93 -0.15
C LEU A 196 -1.22 16.18 -1.63
N PHE A 197 -2.46 16.03 -2.10
CA PHE A 197 -2.83 16.36 -3.47
C PHE A 197 -2.57 17.84 -3.78
N GLU A 198 -3.01 18.76 -2.93
CA GLU A 198 -2.80 20.20 -3.13
C GLU A 198 -1.31 20.54 -3.19
N ARG A 199 -0.52 20.05 -2.24
CA ARG A 199 0.92 20.28 -2.19
C ARG A 199 1.64 19.72 -3.41
N LEU A 200 1.42 18.45 -3.75
CA LEU A 200 2.09 17.80 -4.89
C LEU A 200 1.74 18.48 -6.22
N THR A 201 0.49 18.92 -6.38
CA THR A 201 0.04 19.65 -7.58
C THR A 201 0.72 21.01 -7.68
N GLY A 202 0.90 21.71 -6.55
CA GLY A 202 1.58 23.01 -6.51
C GLY A 202 3.09 22.92 -6.72
N ASP A 203 3.73 21.93 -6.11
CA ASP A 203 5.18 21.75 -6.13
C ASP A 203 5.68 21.14 -7.46
N HIS A 204 4.85 20.36 -8.15
CA HIS A 204 5.21 19.62 -9.37
C HIS A 204 4.21 19.87 -10.52
N PRO A 205 4.26 21.05 -11.17
CA PRO A 205 3.31 21.42 -12.22
C PRO A 205 3.42 20.55 -13.48
N ASP A 206 4.53 19.85 -13.67
CA ASP A 206 4.80 18.91 -14.75
C ASP A 206 3.95 17.63 -14.67
N ILE A 207 3.70 17.12 -13.45
CA ILE A 207 2.86 15.92 -13.20
C ILE A 207 1.42 16.26 -12.77
N SER A 208 1.09 17.55 -12.65
CA SER A 208 -0.23 18.07 -12.25
C SER A 208 -1.41 17.42 -13.00
N PRO A 209 -1.38 17.21 -14.34
CA PRO A 209 -2.52 16.61 -15.04
C PRO A 209 -2.85 15.18 -14.59
N ALA A 210 -1.83 14.39 -14.22
CA ALA A 210 -2.00 13.03 -13.72
C ALA A 210 -2.46 13.04 -12.26
N LEU A 211 -1.89 13.91 -11.42
CA LEU A 211 -2.34 14.14 -10.04
C LEU A 211 -3.81 14.56 -9.97
N GLU A 212 -4.25 15.49 -10.82
CA GLU A 212 -5.65 15.92 -10.89
C GLU A 212 -6.59 14.78 -11.30
N ARG A 213 -6.14 13.85 -12.16
CA ARG A 213 -6.93 12.68 -12.53
C ARG A 213 -7.07 11.72 -11.36
N SER A 214 -5.98 11.41 -10.68
CA SER A 214 -5.99 10.59 -9.47
C SER A 214 -6.89 11.22 -8.39
N HIS A 215 -6.77 12.54 -8.20
CA HIS A 215 -7.61 13.31 -7.28
C HIS A 215 -9.10 13.19 -7.63
N ARG A 216 -9.50 13.30 -8.90
CA ARG A 216 -10.90 13.13 -9.32
C ARG A 216 -11.46 11.76 -8.95
N TYR A 217 -10.68 10.69 -9.12
CA TYR A 217 -11.11 9.35 -8.71
C TYR A 217 -11.29 9.24 -7.20
N TYR A 218 -10.38 9.84 -6.42
CA TYR A 218 -10.51 9.91 -4.97
C TYR A 218 -11.73 10.75 -4.53
N THR A 219 -11.92 11.94 -5.09
CA THR A 219 -13.09 12.79 -4.76
C THR A 219 -14.41 12.08 -5.04
N PHE A 220 -14.45 11.26 -6.10
CA PHE A 220 -15.63 10.45 -6.42
C PHE A 220 -15.96 9.41 -5.34
N THR A 221 -14.96 8.75 -4.75
CA THR A 221 -15.15 7.73 -3.70
C THR A 221 -15.27 8.32 -2.30
N ARG A 222 -14.78 9.53 -2.08
CA ARG A 222 -14.74 10.21 -0.78
C ARG A 222 -16.06 10.18 0.00
N PRO A 223 -17.25 10.46 -0.58
CA PRO A 223 -18.50 10.39 0.17
C PRO A 223 -18.80 8.99 0.73
N LEU A 224 -18.37 7.92 0.04
CA LEU A 224 -18.54 6.55 0.51
C LEU A 224 -17.55 6.24 1.64
N LEU A 225 -16.29 6.69 1.51
CA LEU A 225 -15.26 6.49 2.53
C LEU A 225 -15.63 7.16 3.86
N LEU A 226 -16.18 8.37 3.80
CA LEU A 226 -16.56 9.15 4.99
C LEU A 226 -17.91 8.72 5.59
N ASN A 227 -18.80 8.12 4.79
CA ASN A 227 -20.12 7.71 5.25
C ASN A 227 -20.27 6.18 5.29
N GLN A 228 -19.81 5.60 6.39
CA GLN A 228 -19.77 4.16 6.63
C GLN A 228 -21.03 3.61 7.33
N THR A 229 -22.19 4.27 7.18
CA THR A 229 -23.43 3.91 7.89
C THR A 229 -24.28 2.83 7.21
N GLY A 230 -23.70 1.98 6.37
CA GLY A 230 -24.39 0.81 5.78
C GLY A 230 -24.70 0.86 4.29
N ASN A 231 -24.52 2.00 3.61
CA ASN A 231 -24.65 2.09 2.14
C ASN A 231 -23.32 1.71 1.46
N TRP A 232 -22.92 0.46 1.65
CA TRP A 232 -21.64 -0.05 1.18
C TRP A 232 -21.61 -0.25 -0.34
N ALA A 233 -20.52 0.21 -0.97
CA ALA A 233 -20.24 0.03 -2.40
C ALA A 233 -18.79 -0.46 -2.61
N PRO A 234 -18.42 -1.64 -2.06
CA PRO A 234 -17.03 -2.14 -2.03
C PRO A 234 -16.39 -2.22 -3.41
N ASN A 235 -17.16 -2.68 -4.40
CA ASN A 235 -16.73 -2.78 -5.80
C ASN A 235 -16.40 -1.42 -6.44
N ALA A 236 -17.22 -0.39 -6.14
CA ALA A 236 -16.99 0.95 -6.71
C ALA A 236 -15.80 1.62 -6.04
N VAL A 237 -15.70 1.52 -4.71
CA VAL A 237 -14.57 2.10 -3.96
C VAL A 237 -13.25 1.47 -4.38
N GLU A 238 -13.17 0.14 -4.47
CA GLU A 238 -11.96 -0.55 -4.95
C GLU A 238 -11.60 -0.08 -6.35
N ARG A 239 -12.54 -0.12 -7.30
CA ARG A 239 -12.26 0.24 -8.69
C ARG A 239 -11.69 1.64 -8.85
N PHE A 240 -12.30 2.64 -8.22
CA PHE A 240 -11.87 4.03 -8.40
C PHE A 240 -10.60 4.35 -7.60
N LEU A 241 -10.42 3.79 -6.41
CA LEU A 241 -9.15 3.94 -5.69
C LEU A 241 -8.00 3.18 -6.39
N ALA A 242 -8.25 2.02 -6.98
CA ALA A 242 -7.25 1.31 -7.78
C ALA A 242 -6.80 2.13 -9.00
N LEU A 243 -7.71 2.87 -9.65
CA LEU A 243 -7.35 3.81 -10.71
C LEU A 243 -6.50 4.97 -10.18
N ALA A 244 -6.85 5.53 -9.03
CA ALA A 244 -6.08 6.59 -8.39
C ALA A 244 -4.65 6.12 -8.03
N LEU A 245 -4.54 4.94 -7.42
CA LEU A 245 -3.28 4.31 -7.02
C LEU A 245 -2.41 3.94 -8.23
N GLY A 246 -3.01 3.42 -9.31
CA GLY A 246 -2.30 3.09 -10.53
C GLY A 246 -1.59 4.29 -11.16
N GLU A 247 -2.26 5.45 -11.19
CA GLU A 247 -1.65 6.70 -11.68
C GLU A 247 -0.52 7.16 -10.75
N LEU A 248 -0.72 7.13 -9.43
CA LEU A 248 0.30 7.58 -8.46
C LEU A 248 1.55 6.70 -8.46
N ASN A 249 1.38 5.38 -8.50
CA ASN A 249 2.48 4.42 -8.56
C ASN A 249 3.24 4.47 -9.89
N HIS A 250 2.57 4.87 -10.97
CA HIS A 250 3.23 5.10 -12.25
C HIS A 250 4.10 6.36 -12.20
N LEU A 251 3.58 7.44 -11.62
CA LEU A 251 4.36 8.68 -11.46
C LEU A 251 5.59 8.53 -10.56
N SER A 252 5.55 7.58 -9.61
CA SER A 252 6.66 7.38 -8.67
C SER A 252 7.82 6.55 -9.23
N VAL A 253 7.71 6.09 -10.50
CA VAL A 253 8.77 5.34 -11.20
C VAL A 253 9.31 6.05 -12.45
N GLU A 254 8.71 7.19 -12.83
CA GLU A 254 9.14 8.02 -13.97
C GLU A 254 10.20 9.05 -13.56
#